data_AF-A0A8J2HDH0-F1
#
_entry.id   AF-A0A8J2HDH0-F1
#
_cell.length_a   1.000
_cell.length_b   1.000
_cell.length_c   1.000
_cell.angle_alpha   90.00
_cell.angle_beta   90.00
_cell.angle_gamma   90.00
#
_symmetry.space_group_name_H-M   'P 1'
#
loop_
_entity.id
_entity.type
_entity.pdbx_description
1 polymer ?
#
loop_
_entity_poly.entity_id
_entity_poly.type
_entity_poly.pdbx_seq_one_letter_code
_entity_poly.pdbx_strand_id
1 'polypeptide(L)'
;NYDGISYLDEEKEKKLRDSLKENDYVNNHAIFTNFSDEAIFSTAIDSVAKWVKDTKSIEKSIELSCNNIAQQCYIQRELRSMFKSIWTESKGRTEIVVIKVDAETRQALEEADNESLEKRIIDYFLGFTKVFKLLVALKKPIIGHNVLLDLMFIYKQFYRPLPQNYLDFKKEINRIFPNIYDTKFISYELKKKLDSDVLKSNILQELYEFFITTGRVLIIDSPKIEFEKENTDEEKYHDAGWDSYYSGYCFVKTAYVHAIKKRGLRDGLIELTNSEIFYGVH
;
A
#
# COMPACT_ATOMS: atom_id res chain seq x y z
N ASN A 1 -7.41 -7.32 18.26
CA ASN A 1 -6.24 -6.53 17.82
C ASN A 1 -6.23 -6.47 16.31
N TYR A 2 -6.76 -5.40 15.72
CA TYR A 2 -6.59 -5.13 14.29
C TYR A 2 -5.50 -4.08 14.15
N ASP A 3 -4.28 -4.51 13.88
CA ASP A 3 -3.16 -3.62 13.50
C ASP A 3 -3.36 -3.18 12.05
N GLY A 4 -4.17 -2.14 11.85
CA GLY A 4 -4.37 -1.54 10.54
C GLY A 4 -3.08 -0.87 10.03
N ILE A 5 -2.79 -1.04 8.74
CA ILE A 5 -1.70 -0.30 8.08
C ILE A 5 -2.14 1.16 7.95
N SER A 6 -1.28 2.07 8.37
CA SER A 6 -1.45 3.52 8.23
C SER A 6 -1.58 3.94 6.76
N TYR A 7 -2.22 5.08 6.52
CA TYR A 7 -2.27 5.72 5.22
C TYR A 7 -2.53 7.22 5.36
N LEU A 8 -2.12 7.97 4.34
CA LEU A 8 -2.40 9.39 4.19
C LEU A 8 -2.89 9.69 2.77
N ASP A 9 -3.79 10.65 2.66
CA ASP A 9 -4.08 11.31 1.38
C ASP A 9 -3.04 12.43 1.11
N GLU A 10 -3.09 13.00 -0.09
CA GLU A 10 -2.14 14.01 -0.57
C GLU A 10 -2.13 15.28 0.31
N GLU A 11 -3.30 15.70 0.80
CA GLU A 11 -3.42 16.89 1.64
C GLU A 11 -2.81 16.66 3.03
N LYS A 12 -3.10 15.52 3.66
CA LYS A 12 -2.54 15.16 4.96
C LYS A 12 -1.04 14.91 4.88
N GLU A 13 -0.56 14.27 3.81
CA GLU A 13 0.88 14.12 3.59
C GLU A 13 1.57 15.47 3.48
N LYS A 14 1.00 16.40 2.70
CA LYS A 14 1.55 17.74 2.56
C LYS A 14 1.63 18.46 3.92
N LYS A 15 0.54 18.45 4.69
CA LYS A 15 0.50 19.04 6.04
C LYS A 15 1.56 18.43 6.94
N LEU A 16 1.69 17.10 6.95
CA LEU A 16 2.71 16.41 7.75
C LEU A 16 4.13 16.85 7.36
N ARG A 17 4.43 16.93 6.06
CA ARG A 17 5.74 17.36 5.57
C ARG A 17 6.05 18.80 5.93
N ASP A 18 5.07 19.69 5.83
CA ASP A 18 5.25 21.11 6.13
C ASP A 18 5.49 21.31 7.64
N SER A 19 4.72 20.65 8.50
CA SER A 19 4.93 20.73 9.96
C SER A 19 6.28 20.18 10.43
N LEU A 20 6.79 19.13 9.77
CA LEU A 20 8.12 18.58 10.08
C LEU A 20 9.28 19.49 9.61
N LYS A 21 9.06 20.33 8.59
CA LYS A 21 10.09 21.28 8.09
C LYS A 21 10.23 22.52 8.94
N GLU A 22 9.15 22.98 9.58
CA GLU A 22 9.14 24.25 10.29
C GLU A 22 10.02 24.24 11.55
N ASN A 23 10.57 23.08 11.97
CA ASN A 23 11.38 22.94 13.19
C ASN A 23 10.70 23.56 14.43
N ASP A 24 9.39 23.82 14.36
CA ASP A 24 8.65 24.49 15.40
C ASP A 24 8.30 23.44 16.45
N TYR A 25 9.10 23.45 17.50
CA TYR A 25 9.07 22.51 18.62
C TYR A 25 7.67 22.43 19.27
N VAL A 26 6.90 23.53 19.24
CA VAL A 26 5.59 23.62 19.90
C VAL A 26 4.47 23.11 18.98
N ASN A 27 4.52 23.40 17.69
CA ASN A 27 3.52 22.92 16.72
C ASN A 27 3.68 21.42 16.41
N ASN A 28 4.91 20.92 16.44
CA ASN A 28 5.16 19.48 16.32
C ASN A 28 4.60 18.70 17.51
N HIS A 29 4.54 19.29 18.71
CA HIS A 29 3.97 18.65 19.88
C HIS A 29 2.52 18.22 19.63
N ALA A 30 1.69 19.02 18.96
CA ALA A 30 0.30 18.65 18.64
C ALA A 30 0.15 17.43 17.71
N ILE A 31 1.12 17.23 16.80
CA ILE A 31 1.16 16.04 15.93
C ILE A 31 1.47 14.82 16.78
N PHE A 32 2.41 14.92 17.70
CA PHE A 32 2.89 13.81 18.52
C PHE A 32 2.10 13.59 19.82
N THR A 33 1.36 14.57 20.35
CA THR A 33 0.53 14.44 21.55
C THR A 33 -0.67 13.55 21.31
N ASN A 34 -1.22 13.54 20.09
CA ASN A 34 -2.21 12.53 19.68
C ASN A 34 -1.63 11.10 19.69
N PHE A 35 -0.30 10.94 19.73
CA PHE A 35 0.40 9.66 19.75
C PHE A 35 1.18 9.41 21.05
N SER A 36 1.21 10.36 21.98
CA SER A 36 1.91 10.23 23.25
C SER A 36 0.93 9.77 24.31
N ASP A 37 1.11 8.56 24.81
CA ASP A 37 0.90 8.36 26.24
C ASP A 37 1.90 9.30 26.95
N GLU A 38 1.43 10.47 27.40
CA GLU A 38 2.24 11.44 28.15
C GLU A 38 3.00 10.76 29.30
N ALA A 39 2.39 9.72 29.87
CA ALA A 39 2.99 8.86 30.89
C ALA A 39 4.25 8.11 30.42
N ILE A 40 4.24 7.52 29.21
CA ILE A 40 5.42 6.83 28.65
C ILE A 40 6.53 7.85 28.38
N PHE A 41 6.16 9.01 27.82
CA PHE A 41 7.13 10.07 27.53
C PHE A 41 7.78 10.60 28.82
N SER A 42 6.99 10.94 29.83
CA SER A 42 7.49 11.41 31.13
C SER A 42 8.39 10.37 31.78
N THR A 43 7.98 9.10 31.75
CA THR A 43 8.77 7.99 32.31
C THR A 43 10.10 7.85 31.58
N ALA A 44 10.11 7.97 30.24
CA ALA A 44 11.32 7.90 29.44
C ALA A 44 12.31 9.03 29.77
N ILE A 45 11.82 10.28 29.86
CA ILE A 45 12.65 11.42 30.25
C ILE A 45 13.22 11.23 31.65
N ASP A 46 12.39 10.86 32.63
CA ASP A 46 12.82 10.69 34.02
C ASP A 46 13.88 9.59 34.14
N SER A 47 13.70 8.50 33.39
CA SER A 47 14.64 7.36 33.37
C SER A 47 15.99 7.79 32.79
N VAL A 48 15.99 8.49 31.65
CA VAL A 48 17.22 8.99 31.02
C VAL A 48 17.88 10.06 31.89
N ALA A 49 17.11 10.99 32.47
CA ALA A 49 17.64 12.05 33.33
C ALA A 49 18.35 11.49 34.57
N LYS A 50 17.78 10.46 35.20
CA LYS A 50 18.40 9.75 36.33
C LYS A 50 19.68 9.03 35.88
N TRP A 51 19.62 8.30 34.78
CA TRP A 51 20.76 7.54 34.26
C TRP A 51 21.93 8.41 33.75
N VAL A 52 21.65 9.57 33.15
CA VAL A 52 22.68 10.52 32.74
C VAL A 52 23.41 11.13 33.95
N LYS A 53 22.67 11.43 35.03
CA LYS A 53 23.25 11.95 36.29
C LYS A 53 24.02 10.89 37.09
N ASP A 54 23.71 9.61 36.89
CA ASP A 54 24.42 8.52 37.54
C ASP A 54 25.80 8.32 36.92
N THR A 55 26.82 8.83 37.62
CA THR A 55 28.25 8.71 37.29
C THR A 55 28.87 7.40 37.78
N LYS A 56 28.12 6.59 38.56
CA LYS A 56 28.58 5.30 39.10
C LYS A 56 28.08 4.10 38.29
N SER A 57 27.09 4.29 37.43
CA SER A 57 26.58 3.22 36.58
C SER A 57 27.65 2.72 35.61
N ILE A 58 27.86 1.40 35.63
CA ILE A 58 28.75 0.67 34.71
C ILE A 58 28.08 0.52 33.33
N GLU A 59 26.75 0.61 33.28
CA GLU A 59 25.96 0.43 32.06
C GLU A 59 26.12 1.62 31.11
N LYS A 60 26.64 1.33 29.92
CA LYS A 60 26.87 2.32 28.85
C LYS A 60 25.61 2.68 28.08
N SER A 61 24.50 1.96 28.30
CA SER A 61 23.24 2.15 27.59
C SER A 61 22.02 1.89 28.48
N ILE A 62 20.89 2.53 28.15
CA ILE A 62 19.57 2.22 28.71
C ILE A 62 18.58 1.95 27.56
N GLU A 63 17.71 0.95 27.74
CA GLU A 63 16.64 0.63 26.79
C GLU A 63 15.31 1.24 27.23
N LEU A 64 14.56 1.80 26.28
CA LEU A 64 13.25 2.39 26.50
C LEU A 64 12.23 1.72 25.59
N SER A 65 11.05 1.41 26.13
CA SER A 65 9.94 0.85 25.36
C SER A 65 9.03 1.95 24.80
N CYS A 66 8.46 1.69 23.63
CA CYS A 66 7.57 2.57 22.87
C CYS A 66 6.45 1.74 22.24
N ASN A 67 5.33 2.38 21.95
CA ASN A 67 4.16 1.73 21.36
C ASN A 67 4.29 1.56 19.84
N ASN A 68 4.94 2.50 19.14
CA ASN A 68 5.08 2.48 17.68
C ASN A 68 6.25 3.36 17.21
N ILE A 69 6.52 3.31 15.89
CA ILE A 69 7.62 4.05 15.24
C ILE A 69 7.46 5.57 15.39
N ALA A 70 6.23 6.11 15.36
CA ALA A 70 6.03 7.55 15.52
C ALA A 70 6.43 8.03 16.91
N GLN A 71 5.98 7.32 17.96
CA GLN A 71 6.37 7.62 19.34
C GLN A 71 7.88 7.41 19.55
N GLN A 72 8.43 6.37 18.94
CA GLN A 72 9.87 6.08 18.97
C GLN A 72 10.68 7.27 18.41
N CYS A 73 10.32 7.78 17.24
CA CYS A 73 11.00 8.91 16.61
C CYS A 73 10.82 10.20 17.44
N TYR A 74 9.64 10.41 18.01
CA TYR A 74 9.38 11.56 18.88
C TYR A 74 10.25 11.56 20.14
N ILE A 75 10.28 10.45 20.89
CA ILE A 75 11.11 10.32 22.09
C ILE A 75 12.59 10.51 21.73
N GLN A 76 13.07 9.92 20.64
CA GLN A 76 14.45 10.11 20.19
C GLN A 76 14.78 11.58 19.93
N ARG A 77 13.89 12.31 19.26
CA ARG A 77 14.07 13.73 18.96
C ARG A 77 14.15 14.58 20.23
N GLU A 78 13.22 14.39 21.16
CA GLU A 78 13.18 15.15 22.41
C GLU A 78 14.39 14.83 23.30
N LEU A 79 14.77 13.56 23.43
CA LEU A 79 15.96 13.15 24.17
C LEU A 79 17.24 13.76 23.56
N ARG A 80 17.41 13.71 22.23
CA ARG A 80 18.55 14.32 21.53
C ARG A 80 18.56 15.85 21.70
N SER A 81 17.40 16.48 21.82
CA SER A 81 17.28 17.93 22.07
C SER A 81 17.71 18.31 23.49
N MET A 82 17.17 17.61 24.50
CA MET A 82 17.38 17.90 25.92
C MET A 82 18.76 17.50 26.44
N PHE A 83 19.32 16.40 25.95
CA PHE A 83 20.58 15.84 26.44
C PHE A 83 21.62 15.80 25.31
N LYS A 84 22.66 16.63 25.42
CA LYS A 84 23.74 16.70 24.42
C LYS A 84 24.78 15.59 24.55
N SER A 85 24.88 14.97 25.72
CA SER A 85 25.84 13.89 26.03
C SER A 85 25.33 12.49 25.74
N ILE A 86 24.25 12.37 24.97
CA ILE A 86 23.66 11.07 24.60
C ILE A 86 23.44 10.98 23.10
N TRP A 87 23.30 9.75 22.63
CA TRP A 87 22.76 9.42 21.33
C TRP A 87 21.65 8.38 21.49
N THR A 88 20.76 8.30 20.51
CA THR A 88 19.64 7.37 20.53
C THR A 88 19.58 6.57 19.24
N GLU A 89 19.33 5.27 19.36
CA GLU A 89 19.20 4.35 18.24
C GLU A 89 17.90 3.56 18.33
N SER A 90 17.36 3.18 17.17
CA SER A 90 16.18 2.35 17.09
C SER A 90 16.53 0.87 17.18
N LYS A 91 15.87 0.16 18.08
CA LYS A 91 15.90 -1.30 18.17
C LYS A 91 14.52 -1.84 17.83
N GLY A 92 14.39 -2.47 16.67
CA GLY A 92 13.10 -2.90 16.15
C GLY A 92 12.10 -1.75 15.99
N ARG A 93 10.80 -2.05 16.20
CA ARG A 93 9.69 -1.10 15.98
C ARG A 93 9.23 -0.35 17.24
N THR A 94 9.64 -0.84 18.41
CA THR A 94 9.05 -0.48 19.71
C THR A 94 10.10 -0.22 20.78
N GLU A 95 11.40 -0.23 20.46
CA GLU A 95 12.44 -0.03 21.47
C GLU A 95 13.44 1.04 21.03
N ILE A 96 13.96 1.79 21.98
CA ILE A 96 15.02 2.78 21.80
C ILE A 96 16.19 2.39 22.68
N VAL A 97 17.39 2.38 22.12
CA VAL A 97 18.63 2.28 22.90
C VAL A 97 19.21 3.68 23.03
N VAL A 98 19.46 4.11 24.26
CA VAL A 98 20.11 5.39 24.56
C VAL A 98 21.51 5.11 25.05
N ILE A 99 22.51 5.76 24.43
CA ILE A 99 23.93 5.58 24.74
C ILE A 99 24.57 6.91 25.14
N LYS A 100 25.56 6.87 26.04
CA LYS A 100 26.39 8.04 26.38
C LYS A 100 27.43 8.23 25.29
N VAL A 101 27.56 9.45 24.78
CA VAL A 101 28.55 9.82 23.75
C VAL A 101 29.19 11.15 24.11
N ASP A 102 30.46 11.31 23.73
CA ASP A 102 31.13 12.61 23.75
C ASP A 102 30.69 13.49 22.56
N ALA A 103 31.12 14.74 22.56
CA ALA A 103 30.70 15.72 21.56
C ALA A 103 31.20 15.40 20.13
N GLU A 104 32.41 14.84 20.00
CA GLU A 104 33.01 14.50 18.70
C GLU A 104 32.28 13.30 18.09
N THR A 105 32.08 12.25 18.89
CA THR A 105 31.28 11.08 18.48
C THR A 105 29.86 11.48 18.11
N ARG A 106 29.24 12.39 18.88
CA ARG A 106 27.88 12.85 18.57
C ARG A 106 27.80 13.58 17.23
N GLN A 107 28.74 14.47 16.95
CA GLN A 107 28.75 15.19 15.68
C GLN A 107 28.89 14.21 14.51
N ALA A 108 29.80 13.23 14.61
CA ALA A 108 29.96 12.21 13.58
C ALA A 108 28.67 11.39 13.36
N LEU A 109 27.93 11.10 14.44
CA LEU A 109 26.65 10.38 14.36
C LEU A 109 25.54 11.23 13.74
N GLU A 110 25.46 12.53 14.04
CA GLU A 110 24.50 13.46 13.42
C GLU A 110 24.76 13.63 11.92
N GLU A 111 26.03 13.67 11.51
CA GLU A 111 26.43 13.74 10.09
C GLU A 111 26.17 12.40 9.36
N ALA A 112 26.35 11.27 10.04
CA ALA A 112 26.11 9.94 9.49
C ALA A 112 24.63 9.52 9.49
N ASP A 113 23.75 10.22 10.22
CA ASP A 113 22.31 9.97 10.28
C ASP A 113 21.63 10.34 8.95
N ASN A 114 21.86 9.50 7.93
CA ASN A 114 21.38 9.65 6.56
C ASN A 114 19.84 9.59 6.46
N GLU A 115 19.16 9.09 7.49
CA GLU A 115 17.70 9.06 7.57
C GLU A 115 17.20 9.87 8.75
N SER A 116 16.91 11.14 8.48
CA SER A 116 16.32 12.03 9.46
C SER A 116 15.06 11.39 10.08
N LEU A 117 14.87 11.57 11.39
CA LEU A 117 13.71 11.04 12.13
C LEU A 117 12.38 11.42 11.45
N GLU A 118 12.35 12.59 10.80
CA GLU A 118 11.24 13.10 10.01
C GLU A 118 10.91 12.19 8.82
N LYS A 119 11.92 11.71 8.08
CA LYS A 119 11.72 10.77 6.97
C LYS A 119 11.07 9.49 7.47
N ARG A 120 11.54 8.95 8.60
CA ARG A 120 11.00 7.73 9.21
C ARG A 120 9.55 7.89 9.66
N ILE A 121 9.20 9.04 10.23
CA ILE A 121 7.83 9.40 10.61
C ILE A 121 6.93 9.46 9.37
N ILE A 122 7.37 10.15 8.32
CA ILE A 122 6.63 10.25 7.06
C ILE A 122 6.43 8.85 6.46
N ASP A 123 7.48 8.03 6.45
CA ASP A 123 7.44 6.68 5.92
C ASP A 123 6.51 5.75 6.69
N TYR A 124 6.44 5.92 8.01
CA TYR A 124 5.50 5.21 8.86
C TYR A 124 4.06 5.62 8.56
N PHE A 125 3.74 6.91 8.48
CA PHE A 125 2.36 7.35 8.25
C PHE A 125 1.88 7.12 6.82
N LEU A 126 2.78 7.19 5.83
CA LEU A 126 2.43 6.88 4.44
C LEU A 126 1.91 5.45 4.30
N GLY A 127 2.48 4.48 5.02
CA GLY A 127 2.02 3.08 5.04
C GLY A 127 1.54 2.56 3.68
N PHE A 128 0.24 2.24 3.56
CA PHE A 128 -0.36 1.68 2.35
C PHE A 128 -0.44 2.67 1.17
N THR A 129 -0.41 3.99 1.42
CA THR A 129 -0.34 5.01 0.36
C THR A 129 0.87 4.79 -0.55
N LYS A 130 1.95 4.17 -0.06
CA LYS A 130 3.11 3.79 -0.89
C LYS A 130 2.73 2.83 -2.02
N VAL A 131 1.87 1.85 -1.73
CA VAL A 131 1.34 0.89 -2.73
C VAL A 131 0.49 1.64 -3.75
N PHE A 132 -0.41 2.52 -3.29
CA PHE A 132 -1.21 3.36 -4.18
C PHE A 132 -0.33 4.20 -5.12
N LYS A 133 0.68 4.90 -4.58
CA LYS A 133 1.61 5.70 -5.39
C LYS A 133 2.37 4.85 -6.41
N LEU A 134 2.77 3.64 -6.03
CA LEU A 134 3.40 2.70 -6.95
C LEU A 134 2.46 2.30 -8.08
N LEU A 135 1.20 1.97 -7.80
CA LEU A 135 0.20 1.67 -8.83
C LEU A 135 0.00 2.84 -9.79
N VAL A 136 -0.09 4.06 -9.26
CA VAL A 136 -0.22 5.29 -10.07
C VAL A 136 1.01 5.51 -10.94
N ALA A 137 2.22 5.25 -10.44
CA ALA A 137 3.45 5.40 -11.19
C ALA A 137 3.60 4.35 -12.30
N LEU A 138 3.22 3.09 -12.02
CA LEU A 138 3.37 1.98 -12.96
C LEU A 138 2.38 2.03 -14.13
N LYS A 139 1.22 2.68 -13.97
CA LYS A 139 0.18 2.84 -15.01
C LYS A 139 -0.27 1.51 -15.67
N LYS A 140 -0.08 0.39 -14.97
CA LYS A 140 -0.52 -0.93 -15.43
C LYS A 140 -2.05 -1.00 -15.42
N PRO A 141 -2.66 -1.86 -16.27
CA PRO A 141 -4.09 -2.09 -16.25
C PRO A 141 -4.61 -2.46 -14.85
N ILE A 142 -5.67 -1.77 -14.42
CA ILE A 142 -6.43 -2.10 -13.22
C ILE A 142 -7.64 -2.92 -13.65
N ILE A 143 -7.75 -4.12 -13.11
CA ILE A 143 -8.82 -5.06 -13.40
C ILE A 143 -9.61 -5.28 -12.11
N GLY A 144 -10.93 -5.28 -12.21
CA GLY A 144 -11.76 -5.77 -11.11
C GLY A 144 -13.19 -6.05 -11.58
N HIS A 145 -14.10 -6.27 -10.64
CA HIS A 145 -15.49 -6.61 -10.93
C HIS A 145 -16.42 -5.61 -10.24
N ASN A 146 -17.19 -4.83 -11.03
CA ASN A 146 -18.05 -3.76 -10.50
C ASN A 146 -17.27 -2.68 -9.72
N VAL A 147 -16.17 -2.20 -10.30
CA VAL A 147 -15.07 -1.52 -9.59
C VAL A 147 -15.33 -0.06 -9.20
N LEU A 148 -16.51 0.49 -9.51
CA LEU A 148 -16.76 1.92 -9.33
C LEU A 148 -16.56 2.36 -7.88
N LEU A 149 -17.14 1.61 -6.93
CA LEU A 149 -17.01 1.93 -5.51
C LEU A 149 -15.58 1.72 -4.99
N ASP A 150 -14.90 0.67 -5.43
CA ASP A 150 -13.51 0.41 -5.08
C ASP A 150 -12.61 1.57 -5.49
N LEU A 151 -12.78 2.06 -6.72
CA LEU A 151 -12.05 3.22 -7.23
C LEU A 151 -12.37 4.50 -6.43
N MET A 152 -13.62 4.71 -6.05
CA MET A 152 -14.01 5.86 -5.21
C MET A 152 -13.39 5.79 -3.82
N PHE A 153 -13.33 4.60 -3.20
CA PHE A 153 -12.68 4.41 -1.90
C PHE A 153 -11.16 4.61 -2.00
N ILE A 154 -10.50 3.99 -2.97
CA ILE A 154 -9.06 4.16 -3.22
C ILE A 154 -8.73 5.64 -3.43
N TYR A 155 -9.53 6.33 -4.26
CA TYR A 155 -9.34 7.75 -4.52
C TYR A 155 -9.48 8.59 -3.24
N LYS A 156 -10.56 8.39 -2.48
CA LYS A 156 -10.82 9.17 -1.26
C LYS A 156 -9.77 8.92 -0.16
N GLN A 157 -9.31 7.68 -0.02
CA GLN A 157 -8.41 7.28 1.08
C GLN A 157 -6.96 7.66 0.82
N PHE A 158 -6.47 7.44 -0.41
CA PHE A 158 -5.03 7.54 -0.72
C PHE A 158 -4.67 8.72 -1.62
N TYR A 159 -5.66 9.37 -2.23
CA TYR A 159 -5.42 10.48 -3.15
C TYR A 159 -5.92 11.81 -2.60
N ARG A 160 -7.22 12.10 -2.72
CA ARG A 160 -7.81 13.38 -2.31
C ARG A 160 -9.33 13.26 -2.17
N PRO A 161 -10.03 14.25 -1.59
CA PRO A 161 -11.49 14.22 -1.50
C PRO A 161 -12.15 14.01 -2.86
N LEU A 162 -13.22 13.20 -2.89
CA LEU A 162 -13.98 12.94 -4.11
C LEU A 162 -14.47 14.26 -4.73
N PRO A 163 -14.33 14.44 -6.06
CA PRO A 163 -14.90 15.61 -6.74
C PRO A 163 -16.43 15.65 -6.57
N GLN A 164 -17.01 16.85 -6.67
CA GLN A 164 -18.46 17.03 -6.50
C GLN A 164 -19.29 16.37 -7.60
N ASN A 165 -18.73 16.18 -8.80
CA ASN A 165 -19.44 15.60 -9.93
C ASN A 165 -18.69 14.41 -10.54
N TYR A 166 -19.47 13.53 -11.17
CA TYR A 166 -18.98 12.30 -11.78
C TYR A 166 -17.99 12.54 -12.93
N LEU A 167 -18.18 13.59 -13.73
CA LEU A 167 -17.30 13.86 -14.88
C LEU A 167 -15.88 14.19 -14.44
N ASP A 168 -15.74 14.96 -13.38
CA ASP A 168 -14.44 15.31 -12.81
C ASP A 168 -13.79 14.10 -12.13
N PHE A 169 -14.58 13.30 -11.38
CA PHE A 169 -14.08 12.02 -10.87
C PHE A 169 -13.57 11.13 -12.01
N LYS A 170 -14.35 10.99 -13.09
CA LYS A 170 -13.98 10.19 -14.25
C LYS A 170 -12.68 10.69 -14.91
N LYS A 171 -12.52 12.00 -15.11
CA LYS A 171 -11.29 12.55 -15.69
C LYS A 171 -10.07 12.24 -14.81
N GLU A 172 -10.23 12.39 -13.51
CA GLU A 172 -9.14 12.26 -12.55
C GLU A 172 -8.74 10.83 -12.27
N ILE A 173 -9.72 9.93 -12.12
CA ILE A 173 -9.43 8.50 -11.97
C ILE A 173 -8.73 7.95 -13.21
N ASN A 174 -9.12 8.37 -14.42
CA ASN A 174 -8.45 7.96 -15.66
C ASN A 174 -7.05 8.59 -15.80
N ARG A 175 -6.81 9.78 -15.22
CA ARG A 175 -5.46 10.36 -15.17
C ARG A 175 -4.52 9.50 -14.33
N ILE A 176 -4.99 9.00 -13.19
CA ILE A 176 -4.15 8.18 -12.30
C ILE A 176 -4.08 6.70 -12.73
N PHE A 177 -5.18 6.14 -13.24
CA PHE A 177 -5.29 4.78 -13.77
C PHE A 177 -5.85 4.83 -15.21
N PRO A 178 -4.99 4.89 -16.24
CA PRO A 178 -5.44 5.11 -17.62
C PRO A 178 -6.16 3.92 -18.25
N ASN A 179 -5.91 2.71 -17.74
CA ASN A 179 -6.48 1.47 -18.25
C ASN A 179 -7.24 0.78 -17.12
N ILE A 180 -8.57 0.87 -17.14
CA ILE A 180 -9.45 0.25 -16.14
C ILE A 180 -10.41 -0.69 -16.86
N TYR A 181 -10.45 -1.95 -16.42
CA TYR A 181 -11.29 -2.99 -16.99
C TYR A 181 -12.24 -3.55 -15.94
N ASP A 182 -13.54 -3.30 -16.14
CA ASP A 182 -14.60 -3.85 -15.31
C ASP A 182 -15.13 -5.16 -15.91
N THR A 183 -14.80 -6.28 -15.26
CA THR A 183 -15.19 -7.62 -15.72
C THR A 183 -16.69 -7.86 -15.69
N LYS A 184 -17.45 -7.14 -14.85
CA LYS A 184 -18.91 -7.23 -14.83
C LYS A 184 -19.50 -6.64 -16.11
N PHE A 185 -18.98 -5.49 -16.53
CA PHE A 185 -19.39 -4.87 -17.79
C PHE A 185 -18.92 -5.67 -19.00
N ILE A 186 -17.66 -6.13 -18.98
CA ILE A 186 -17.10 -6.94 -20.06
C ILE A 186 -17.88 -8.25 -20.24
N SER A 187 -18.23 -8.95 -19.16
CA SER A 187 -19.02 -10.19 -19.24
C SER A 187 -20.46 -9.93 -19.72
N TYR A 188 -21.06 -8.80 -19.36
CA TYR A 188 -22.35 -8.37 -19.89
C TYR A 188 -22.31 -8.15 -21.41
N GLU A 189 -21.27 -7.49 -21.93
CA GLU A 189 -21.09 -7.31 -23.38
C GLU A 189 -20.72 -8.63 -24.09
N LEU A 190 -19.99 -9.52 -23.42
CA LEU A 190 -19.72 -10.86 -23.94
C LEU A 190 -21.01 -11.68 -24.07
N LYS A 191 -21.90 -11.63 -23.08
CA LYS A 191 -23.18 -12.35 -23.08
C LYS A 191 -24.01 -12.03 -24.32
N LYS A 192 -24.03 -10.76 -24.75
CA LYS A 192 -24.75 -10.32 -25.97
C LYS A 192 -24.19 -10.94 -27.26
N LYS A 193 -22.92 -11.34 -27.24
CA LYS A 193 -22.21 -11.94 -28.39
C LYS A 193 -22.20 -13.46 -28.33
N LEU A 194 -22.52 -14.06 -27.19
CA LEU A 194 -22.71 -15.49 -27.01
C LEU A 194 -24.21 -15.80 -27.19
N ASP A 195 -24.54 -17.07 -27.39
CA ASP A 195 -25.94 -17.49 -27.30
C ASP A 195 -26.44 -17.16 -25.89
N SER A 196 -27.61 -16.53 -25.81
CA SER A 196 -28.13 -15.87 -24.59
C SER A 196 -28.19 -16.78 -23.36
N ASP A 197 -28.25 -18.09 -23.58
CA ASP A 197 -28.50 -19.11 -22.56
C ASP A 197 -27.23 -19.70 -21.95
N VAL A 198 -26.06 -19.44 -22.56
CA VAL A 198 -24.78 -20.01 -22.12
C VAL A 198 -24.26 -19.30 -20.86
N LEU A 199 -24.22 -17.96 -20.87
CA LEU A 199 -23.81 -17.16 -19.71
C LEU A 199 -25.03 -16.60 -18.98
N LYS A 200 -25.45 -17.28 -17.92
CA LYS A 200 -26.68 -16.93 -17.19
C LYS A 200 -26.52 -15.70 -16.31
N SER A 201 -25.37 -15.55 -15.65
CA SER A 201 -25.11 -14.54 -14.64
C SER A 201 -23.80 -13.79 -14.86
N ASN A 202 -23.70 -12.61 -14.26
CA ASN A 202 -22.50 -11.77 -14.23
C ASN A 202 -22.10 -11.40 -12.80
N ILE A 203 -22.50 -12.21 -11.81
CA ILE A 203 -21.95 -12.16 -10.45
C ILE A 203 -20.57 -12.81 -10.50
N LEU A 204 -19.59 -12.24 -9.79
CA LEU A 204 -18.19 -12.68 -9.88
C LEU A 204 -18.02 -14.18 -9.64
N GLN A 205 -18.60 -14.70 -8.56
CA GLN A 205 -18.54 -16.13 -8.21
C GLN A 205 -19.11 -16.99 -9.34
N GLU A 206 -20.34 -16.70 -9.78
CA GLU A 206 -21.01 -17.48 -10.82
C GLU A 206 -20.29 -17.38 -12.18
N LEU A 207 -19.67 -16.24 -12.48
CA LEU A 207 -18.87 -16.02 -13.68
C LEU A 207 -17.58 -16.86 -13.63
N TYR A 208 -16.92 -16.90 -12.47
CA TYR A 208 -15.75 -17.75 -12.26
C TYR A 208 -16.12 -19.24 -12.37
N GLU A 209 -17.16 -19.67 -11.64
CA GLU A 209 -17.71 -21.02 -11.69
C GLU A 209 -18.08 -21.45 -13.11
N PHE A 210 -18.69 -20.55 -13.89
CA PHE A 210 -18.99 -20.78 -15.30
C PHE A 210 -17.73 -21.14 -16.09
N PHE A 211 -16.65 -20.34 -16.01
CA PHE A 211 -15.43 -20.61 -16.78
C PHE A 211 -14.71 -21.90 -16.35
N ILE A 212 -14.82 -22.30 -15.07
CA ILE A 212 -14.24 -23.56 -14.59
C ILE A 212 -15.16 -24.78 -14.75
N THR A 213 -16.39 -24.62 -15.25
CA THR A 213 -17.33 -25.72 -15.49
C THR A 213 -17.85 -25.71 -16.94
N THR A 214 -19.08 -25.26 -17.16
CA THR A 214 -19.79 -25.27 -18.46
C THR A 214 -19.08 -24.44 -19.53
N GLY A 215 -18.47 -23.33 -19.12
CA GLY A 215 -17.72 -22.42 -19.99
C GLY A 215 -16.35 -22.93 -20.40
N ARG A 216 -15.87 -24.08 -19.89
CA ARG A 216 -14.55 -24.64 -20.26
C ARG A 216 -14.39 -24.86 -21.75
N VAL A 217 -15.47 -25.27 -22.43
CA VAL A 217 -15.46 -25.50 -23.88
C VAL A 217 -15.17 -24.24 -24.68
N LEU A 218 -15.45 -23.06 -24.12
CA LEU A 218 -15.18 -21.76 -24.77
C LEU A 218 -13.73 -21.30 -24.58
N ILE A 219 -12.98 -21.95 -23.69
CA ILE A 219 -11.63 -21.56 -23.28
C ILE A 219 -10.63 -22.72 -23.40
N ILE A 220 -10.92 -23.68 -24.28
CA ILE A 220 -9.98 -24.73 -24.69
C ILE A 220 -8.71 -24.03 -25.17
N ASP A 221 -7.53 -24.43 -24.67
CA ASP A 221 -6.21 -23.83 -24.92
C ASP A 221 -6.00 -22.39 -24.41
N SER A 222 -6.89 -21.89 -23.53
CA SER A 222 -6.63 -20.64 -22.83
C SER A 222 -5.43 -20.77 -21.87
N PRO A 223 -4.70 -19.67 -21.59
CA PRO A 223 -3.57 -19.69 -20.67
C PRO A 223 -3.95 -20.32 -19.32
N LYS A 224 -3.12 -21.26 -18.85
CA LYS A 224 -3.26 -21.83 -17.51
C LYS A 224 -2.89 -20.76 -16.50
N ILE A 225 -3.79 -20.52 -15.55
CA ILE A 225 -3.56 -19.60 -14.43
C ILE A 225 -3.37 -20.49 -13.22
N GLU A 226 -2.14 -20.53 -12.71
CA GLU A 226 -1.78 -21.25 -11.50
C GLU A 226 -1.64 -20.24 -10.37
N PHE A 227 -2.23 -20.57 -9.23
CA PHE A 227 -2.08 -19.82 -8.00
C PHE A 227 -1.40 -20.76 -7.00
N GLU A 228 -0.16 -20.45 -6.65
CA GLU A 228 0.56 -21.19 -5.60
C GLU A 228 -0.11 -20.88 -4.26
N LYS A 229 -1.02 -21.76 -3.83
CA LYS A 229 -1.63 -21.68 -2.50
C LYS A 229 -0.63 -22.14 -1.47
N GLU A 230 -0.49 -21.41 -0.36
CA GLU A 230 0.07 -22.01 0.84
C GLU A 230 -0.98 -23.00 1.41
N ASN A 231 -0.54 -24.09 2.04
CA ASN A 231 -1.42 -25.20 2.48
C ASN A 231 -2.55 -24.80 3.45
N THR A 232 -2.55 -23.55 3.93
CA THR A 232 -3.54 -22.97 4.85
C THR A 232 -4.59 -22.08 4.18
N ASP A 233 -4.48 -21.83 2.87
CA ASP A 233 -5.37 -20.91 2.16
C ASP A 233 -6.66 -21.62 1.69
N GLU A 234 -7.67 -21.58 2.56
CA GLU A 234 -9.04 -21.89 2.15
C GLU A 234 -9.56 -20.81 1.21
N GLU A 235 -10.15 -21.22 0.08
CA GLU A 235 -10.84 -20.30 -0.83
C GLU A 235 -11.96 -19.60 -0.08
N LYS A 236 -11.90 -18.26 -0.04
CA LYS A 236 -12.89 -17.45 0.67
C LYS A 236 -13.47 -16.42 -0.27
N TYR A 237 -14.70 -16.66 -0.70
CA TYR A 237 -15.51 -15.59 -1.28
C TYR A 237 -15.67 -14.46 -0.25
N HIS A 238 -15.70 -13.22 -0.74
CA HIS A 238 -15.76 -12.01 0.10
C HIS A 238 -14.48 -11.65 0.85
N ASP A 239 -13.36 -12.31 0.51
CA ASP A 239 -12.02 -11.80 0.81
C ASP A 239 -11.50 -11.00 -0.39
N ALA A 240 -10.98 -9.79 -0.14
CA ALA A 240 -10.54 -8.89 -1.20
C ALA A 240 -9.40 -9.48 -2.07
N GLY A 241 -8.55 -10.33 -1.50
CA GLY A 241 -7.48 -11.01 -2.25
C GLY A 241 -8.05 -12.04 -3.22
N TRP A 242 -8.96 -12.90 -2.73
CA TRP A 242 -9.65 -13.89 -3.57
C TRP A 242 -10.53 -13.26 -4.64
N ASP A 243 -11.31 -12.23 -4.30
CA ASP A 243 -12.16 -11.52 -5.26
C ASP A 243 -11.31 -10.83 -6.36
N SER A 244 -10.13 -10.33 -6.01
CA SER A 244 -9.17 -9.79 -6.97
C SER A 244 -8.62 -10.88 -7.91
N TYR A 245 -8.29 -12.06 -7.37
CA TYR A 245 -7.85 -13.21 -8.16
C TYR A 245 -8.94 -13.67 -9.15
N TYR A 246 -10.18 -13.87 -8.68
CA TYR A 246 -11.29 -14.27 -9.53
C TYR A 246 -11.59 -13.24 -10.62
N SER A 247 -11.49 -11.95 -10.28
CA SER A 247 -11.63 -10.87 -11.26
C SER A 247 -10.57 -10.97 -12.36
N GLY A 248 -9.30 -11.14 -11.99
CA GLY A 248 -8.20 -11.34 -12.93
C GLY A 248 -8.39 -12.59 -13.80
N TYR A 249 -8.80 -13.70 -13.21
CA TYR A 249 -9.11 -14.94 -13.92
C TYR A 249 -10.19 -14.71 -14.98
N CYS A 250 -11.33 -14.16 -14.58
CA CYS A 250 -12.46 -13.90 -15.47
C CYS A 250 -12.10 -12.93 -16.61
N PHE A 251 -11.25 -11.93 -16.33
CA PHE A 251 -10.74 -11.02 -17.34
C PHE A 251 -9.95 -11.76 -18.43
N VAL A 252 -8.96 -12.58 -18.04
CA VAL A 252 -8.14 -13.34 -18.99
C VAL A 252 -9.00 -14.30 -19.81
N LYS A 253 -9.92 -15.02 -19.17
CA LYS A 253 -10.80 -15.96 -19.88
C LYS A 253 -11.74 -15.24 -20.85
N THR A 254 -12.33 -14.12 -20.44
CA THR A 254 -13.18 -13.34 -21.35
C THR A 254 -12.40 -12.74 -22.52
N ALA A 255 -11.20 -12.23 -22.26
CA ALA A 255 -10.31 -11.72 -23.31
C ALA A 255 -9.96 -12.81 -24.33
N TYR A 256 -9.70 -14.04 -23.84
CA TYR A 256 -9.45 -15.20 -24.69
C TYR A 256 -10.65 -15.53 -25.59
N VAL A 257 -11.86 -15.66 -25.01
CA VAL A 257 -13.09 -15.92 -25.78
C VAL A 257 -13.29 -14.83 -26.85
N HIS A 258 -13.07 -13.57 -26.48
CA HIS A 258 -13.17 -12.46 -27.42
C HIS A 258 -12.16 -12.56 -28.56
N ALA A 259 -10.90 -12.89 -28.26
CA ALA A 259 -9.83 -13.03 -29.23
C ALA A 259 -10.10 -14.17 -30.23
N ILE A 260 -10.54 -15.35 -29.74
CA ILE A 260 -10.95 -16.47 -30.60
C ILE A 260 -12.10 -16.06 -31.52
N LYS A 261 -13.17 -15.46 -30.98
CA LYS A 261 -14.31 -15.07 -31.82
C LYS A 261 -13.94 -14.06 -32.90
N LYS A 262 -13.01 -13.15 -32.63
CA LYS A 262 -12.55 -12.16 -33.62
C LYS A 262 -11.62 -12.78 -34.67
N ARG A 263 -10.81 -13.77 -34.31
CA ARG A 263 -9.70 -14.28 -35.14
C ARG A 263 -9.90 -15.70 -35.69
N GLY A 264 -10.94 -16.41 -35.25
CA GLY A 264 -11.11 -17.86 -35.39
C GLY A 264 -10.29 -18.65 -34.36
N LEU A 265 -10.65 -19.92 -34.13
CA LEU A 265 -9.73 -20.91 -33.57
C LEU A 265 -8.61 -21.07 -34.60
N ARG A 266 -7.42 -20.55 -34.31
CA ARG A 266 -6.27 -20.69 -35.19
C ARG A 266 -5.44 -21.87 -34.68
N ASP A 267 -5.52 -22.99 -35.39
CA ASP A 267 -4.65 -24.13 -35.17
C ASP A 267 -3.21 -23.72 -35.53
N GLY A 268 -2.40 -23.38 -34.52
CA GLY A 268 -0.96 -23.12 -34.70
C GLY A 268 -0.40 -22.06 -33.75
N LEU A 269 0.73 -22.40 -33.11
CA LEU A 269 1.61 -21.44 -32.44
C LEU A 269 2.07 -20.39 -33.44
N ILE A 270 1.69 -19.13 -33.23
CA ILE A 270 2.27 -18.01 -33.98
C ILE A 270 3.58 -17.64 -33.29
N GLU A 271 4.70 -17.73 -34.01
CA GLU A 271 5.85 -16.90 -33.69
C GLU A 271 5.42 -15.44 -33.87
N LEU A 272 5.25 -14.73 -32.75
CA LEU A 272 5.01 -13.29 -32.76
C LEU A 272 6.17 -12.65 -33.54
N THR A 273 5.87 -11.95 -34.62
CA THR A 273 6.92 -11.19 -35.29
C THR A 273 7.36 -10.07 -34.35
N ASN A 274 8.67 -9.76 -34.33
CA ASN A 274 9.21 -8.71 -33.46
C ASN A 274 8.41 -7.39 -33.57
N SER A 275 7.92 -7.08 -34.77
CA SER A 275 7.02 -5.95 -35.06
C SER A 275 5.71 -5.94 -34.23
N GLU A 276 5.06 -7.08 -34.02
CA GLU A 276 3.81 -7.17 -33.25
C GLU A 276 4.06 -7.06 -31.74
N ILE A 277 5.24 -7.48 -31.26
CA ILE A 277 5.69 -7.32 -29.88
C ILE A 277 5.98 -5.84 -29.58
N PHE A 278 6.57 -5.12 -30.54
CA PHE A 278 7.00 -3.73 -30.33
C PHE A 278 5.89 -2.69 -30.48
N TYR A 279 4.90 -2.90 -31.36
CA TYR A 279 3.94 -1.84 -31.68
C TYR A 279 2.53 -2.00 -31.09
N GLY A 280 2.21 -3.15 -30.50
CA GLY A 280 0.88 -3.40 -29.94
C GLY A 280 -0.20 -3.52 -31.03
N VAL A 281 -1.07 -4.51 -30.92
CA VAL A 281 -2.11 -4.77 -31.92
C VAL A 281 -3.13 -3.62 -31.92
N HIS A 282 -3.20 -2.87 -33.03
CA HIS A 282 -4.25 -1.88 -33.29
C HIS A 282 -5.64 -2.51 -33.49
#